data_AF-A0A2D4JRV8-F1
#
_entry.id   AF-A0A2D4JRV8-F1
#
_cell.length_a   1.000
_cell.length_b   1.000
_cell.length_c   1.000
_cell.angle_alpha   90.00
_cell.angle_beta   90.00
_cell.angle_gamma   90.00
#
_symmetry.space_group_name_H-M   'P 1'
#
loop_
_entity.id
_entity.type
_entity.pdbx_description
1 polymer ?
#
loop_
_entity_poly.entity_id
_entity_poly.type
_entity_poly.pdbx_seq_one_letter_code
_entity_poly.pdbx_strand_id
1 'polypeptide(L)'
;MFSKFTSILQHAVEALAPSLPLQEDFVYHWKAITHYYIETSDDKAPVTDTNIPSHLEQMLDILVQEENEREFGETGPCMEYLLHHKILETLYTLGKADCPPGMKQQVLSFYTK
;
A
#
# COMPACT_ATOMS: atom_id res chain seq x y z
N MET A 1 -23.15 -32.41 -5.42
CA MET A 1 -23.87 -31.14 -5.28
C MET A 1 -23.02 -29.99 -4.74
N PHE A 2 -21.92 -30.25 -4.03
CA PHE A 2 -21.00 -29.23 -3.49
C PHE A 2 -20.39 -28.25 -4.52
N SER A 3 -20.08 -28.71 -5.73
CA SER A 3 -19.46 -27.87 -6.79
C SER A 3 -20.29 -26.65 -7.20
N LYS A 4 -21.62 -26.73 -7.08
CA LYS A 4 -22.52 -25.59 -7.42
C LYS A 4 -22.48 -24.50 -6.35
N PHE A 5 -22.37 -24.88 -5.08
CA PHE A 5 -22.24 -23.92 -3.98
C PHE A 5 -20.90 -23.19 -4.03
N THR A 6 -19.81 -23.88 -4.37
CA THR A 6 -18.50 -23.27 -4.56
C THR A 6 -18.50 -22.27 -5.72
N SER A 7 -19.15 -22.60 -6.84
CA SER A 7 -19.26 -21.69 -7.99
C SER A 7 -20.14 -20.47 -7.71
N ILE A 8 -21.24 -20.63 -6.96
CA ILE A 8 -22.09 -19.50 -6.55
C ILE A 8 -21.37 -18.60 -5.54
N LEU A 9 -20.61 -19.16 -4.60
CA LEU A 9 -19.76 -18.38 -3.68
C LEU A 9 -18.64 -17.66 -4.43
N GLN A 10 -17.97 -18.32 -5.38
CA GLN A 10 -16.92 -17.71 -6.18
C GLN A 10 -17.45 -16.53 -7.01
N HIS A 11 -18.58 -16.73 -7.70
CA HIS A 11 -19.23 -15.66 -8.45
C HIS A 11 -19.80 -14.56 -7.56
N ALA A 12 -20.30 -14.89 -6.36
CA ALA A 12 -20.72 -13.88 -5.41
C ALA A 12 -19.53 -13.07 -4.88
N VAL A 13 -18.39 -13.70 -4.61
CA VAL A 13 -17.14 -13.01 -4.20
C VAL A 13 -16.64 -12.08 -5.31
N GLU A 14 -16.67 -12.52 -6.58
CA GLU A 14 -16.36 -11.68 -7.75
C GLU A 14 -17.38 -10.54 -7.97
N ALA A 15 -18.64 -10.73 -7.56
CA ALA A 15 -19.73 -9.77 -7.77
C ALA A 15 -19.93 -8.77 -6.63
N LEU A 16 -19.31 -8.99 -5.46
CA LEU A 16 -19.61 -8.23 -4.24
C LEU A 16 -18.85 -6.90 -4.12
N ALA A 17 -17.81 -6.68 -4.91
CA ALA A 17 -17.27 -5.35 -5.14
C ALA A 17 -16.51 -5.34 -6.48
N PRO A 18 -16.80 -4.42 -7.42
CA PRO A 18 -15.82 -4.13 -8.45
C PRO A 18 -14.50 -3.80 -7.74
N SER A 19 -13.39 -4.39 -8.18
CA SER A 19 -12.07 -4.01 -7.69
C SER A 19 -11.97 -2.49 -7.79
N LEU A 20 -11.70 -1.83 -6.66
CA LEU A 20 -11.46 -0.39 -6.62
C LEU A 20 -10.42 -0.06 -7.71
N PRO A 21 -10.51 1.06 -8.44
CA PRO A 21 -9.44 1.45 -9.36
C PRO A 21 -8.09 1.38 -8.62
N LEU A 22 -7.06 0.78 -9.22
CA LEU A 22 -5.77 0.53 -8.55
C LEU A 22 -5.22 1.77 -7.85
N GLN A 23 -5.38 2.94 -8.46
CA GLN A 23 -4.96 4.22 -7.88
C GLN A 23 -5.71 4.56 -6.59
N GLU A 24 -7.03 4.31 -6.51
CA GLU A 24 -7.79 4.57 -5.29
C GLU A 24 -7.32 3.66 -4.15
N ASP A 25 -6.97 2.41 -4.45
CA ASP A 25 -6.45 1.46 -3.46
C ASP A 25 -5.04 1.87 -2.99
N PHE A 26 -4.17 2.26 -3.93
CA PHE A 26 -2.87 2.82 -3.63
C PHE A 26 -2.98 4.03 -2.68
N VAL A 27 -3.91 4.94 -2.98
CA VAL A 27 -4.17 6.14 -2.16
C VAL A 27 -4.73 5.76 -0.78
N TYR A 28 -5.57 4.73 -0.69
CA TYR A 28 -6.07 4.22 0.59
C TYR A 28 -4.92 3.75 1.49
N HIS A 29 -4.01 2.91 0.96
CA HIS A 29 -2.85 2.43 1.71
C HIS A 29 -1.92 3.57 2.15
N TRP A 30 -1.67 4.54 1.27
CA TRP A 30 -0.88 5.71 1.62
C TRP A 30 -1.52 6.56 2.73
N LYS A 31 -2.84 6.75 2.67
CA LYS A 31 -3.59 7.46 3.71
C LYS A 31 -3.56 6.72 5.04
N ALA A 32 -3.63 5.39 5.04
CA ALA A 32 -3.54 4.61 6.27
C ALA A 32 -2.19 4.81 6.99
N ILE A 33 -1.08 4.84 6.23
CA ILE A 33 0.25 5.11 6.78
C ILE A 33 0.33 6.52 7.37
N THR A 34 -0.12 7.55 6.64
CA THR A 34 -0.04 8.94 7.11
C THR A 34 -1.00 9.22 8.27
N HIS A 35 -2.15 8.56 8.31
CA HIS A 35 -3.12 8.69 9.39
C HIS A 35 -2.62 8.15 10.73
N TYR A 36 -1.81 7.08 10.72
CA TYR A 36 -1.12 6.60 11.93
C TYR A 36 -0.38 7.73 12.66
N TYR A 37 0.31 8.60 11.91
CA TYR A 37 1.08 9.73 12.48
C TYR A 37 0.23 10.92 12.94
N ILE A 38 -1.05 10.94 12.57
CA ILE A 38 -2.00 11.98 13.01
C ILE A 38 -2.66 11.54 14.32
N GLU A 39 -3.04 10.27 14.43
CA GLU A 39 -3.81 9.75 15.56
C GLU A 39 -2.96 9.19 16.70
N THR A 40 -1.76 8.68 16.40
CA THR A 40 -0.93 7.97 17.39
C THR A 40 0.00 8.94 18.10
N SER A 41 -0.16 9.06 19.43
CA SER A 41 0.74 9.81 20.31
C SER A 41 1.81 8.94 20.96
N ASP A 42 1.73 7.61 20.82
CA ASP A 42 2.70 6.66 21.37
C ASP A 42 3.73 6.28 20.29
N ASP A 43 4.82 7.03 20.27
CA ASP A 43 5.97 6.85 19.38
C ASP A 43 6.93 5.74 19.83
N LYS A 44 6.56 4.94 20.85
CA LYS A 44 7.45 3.94 21.47
C LYS A 44 7.21 2.51 21.00
N ALA A 45 6.01 2.20 20.51
CA ALA A 45 5.71 0.87 19.98
C ALA A 45 6.53 0.63 18.70
N PRO A 46 7.16 -0.55 18.53
CA PRO A 46 7.87 -0.88 17.29
C PRO A 46 6.96 -0.78 16.06
N VAL A 47 7.53 -0.42 14.90
CA VAL A 47 6.77 -0.32 13.64
C VAL A 47 6.10 -1.65 13.26
N THR A 48 6.66 -2.78 13.68
CA THR A 48 6.13 -4.14 13.44
C THR A 48 4.81 -4.40 14.16
N ASP A 49 4.50 -3.62 15.20
CA ASP A 49 3.27 -3.75 15.97
C ASP A 49 2.18 -2.82 15.41
N THR A 50 2.45 -2.15 14.28
CA THR A 50 1.53 -1.29 13.55
C THR A 50 1.14 -1.95 12.22
N ASN A 51 0.14 -1.37 11.54
CA ASN A 51 -0.21 -1.79 10.18
C ASN A 51 0.65 -1.14 9.09
N ILE A 52 1.62 -0.27 9.43
CA ILE A 52 2.46 0.41 8.44
C ILE A 52 3.17 -0.57 7.49
N PRO A 53 3.82 -1.66 7.96
CA PRO A 53 4.52 -2.59 7.08
C PRO A 53 3.61 -3.23 6.02
N SER A 54 2.40 -3.65 6.41
CA SER A 54 1.46 -4.27 5.46
C SER A 54 0.94 -3.25 4.45
N HIS A 55 0.66 -2.01 4.86
CA HIS A 55 0.25 -0.98 3.90
C HIS A 55 1.37 -0.61 2.91
N LEU A 56 2.64 -0.56 3.35
CA LEU A 56 3.78 -0.33 2.46
C LEU A 56 3.95 -1.48 1.45
N GLU A 57 3.78 -2.72 1.89
CA GLU A 57 3.86 -3.89 1.01
C GLU A 57 2.75 -3.86 -0.05
N GLN A 58 1.51 -3.58 0.34
CA GLN A 58 0.41 -3.46 -0.60
C GLN A 58 0.61 -2.31 -1.61
N MET A 59 1.19 -1.18 -1.19
CA MET A 59 1.55 -0.12 -2.14
C MET A 59 2.55 -0.60 -3.20
N LEU A 60 3.54 -1.43 -2.84
CA LEU A 60 4.47 -2.02 -3.80
C LEU A 60 3.77 -3.01 -4.72
N ASP A 61 2.95 -3.90 -4.18
CA ASP A 61 2.21 -4.89 -4.96
C ASP A 61 1.31 -4.21 -6.00
N ILE A 62 0.65 -3.11 -5.64
CA ILE A 62 -0.17 -2.32 -6.55
C ILE A 62 0.67 -1.67 -7.65
N LEU A 63 1.85 -1.11 -7.33
CA LEU A 63 2.75 -0.54 -8.34
C LEU A 63 3.27 -1.61 -9.31
N VAL A 64 3.59 -2.81 -8.81
CA VAL A 64 4.01 -3.95 -9.64
C VAL A 64 2.86 -4.44 -10.51
N GLN A 65 1.65 -4.51 -9.97
CA GLN A 65 0.46 -4.86 -10.75
C GLN A 65 0.23 -3.83 -11.87
N GLU A 66 0.29 -2.54 -11.55
CA GLU A 66 0.14 -1.47 -12.54
C GLU A 66 1.17 -1.60 -13.66
N GLU A 67 2.46 -1.82 -13.34
CA GLU A 67 3.50 -2.00 -14.35
C GLU A 67 3.22 -3.21 -15.27
N ASN A 68 2.71 -4.32 -14.72
CA ASN A 68 2.39 -5.52 -15.49
C ASN A 68 1.17 -5.37 -16.41
N GLU A 69 0.23 -4.50 -16.06
CA GLU A 69 -0.99 -4.24 -16.84
C GLU A 69 -0.80 -3.17 -17.93
N ARG A 70 0.33 -2.45 -17.91
CA ARG A 70 0.62 -1.30 -18.78
C ARG A 70 1.54 -1.65 -19.95
N GLU A 71 1.49 -0.82 -20.98
CA GLU A 71 2.46 -0.89 -22.08
C GLU A 71 3.80 -0.30 -21.64
N PHE A 72 4.89 -0.88 -22.14
CA PHE A 72 6.23 -0.43 -21.82
C PHE A 72 6.45 1.04 -22.19
N GLY A 73 6.89 1.84 -21.21
CA GLY A 73 7.16 3.27 -21.39
C GLY A 73 6.00 4.19 -21.03
N GLU A 74 4.85 3.65 -20.63
CA GLU A 74 3.79 4.42 -20.01
C GLU A 74 3.97 4.49 -18.48
N THR A 75 3.72 5.66 -17.90
CA THR A 75 3.61 5.78 -16.44
C THR A 75 2.14 5.64 -16.07
N GLY A 76 1.82 4.69 -15.19
CA GLY A 76 0.46 4.49 -14.72
C GLY A 76 0.05 5.49 -13.62
N PRO A 77 -1.26 5.61 -13.34
CA PRO A 77 -1.81 6.55 -12.38
C PRO A 77 -1.30 6.38 -10.93
N CYS A 78 -0.93 5.17 -10.50
CA CYS A 78 -0.37 4.93 -9.16
C CYS A 78 1.06 5.50 -9.07
N MET A 79 1.90 5.20 -10.07
CA MET A 79 3.24 5.78 -10.16
C MET A 79 3.19 7.31 -10.31
N GLU A 80 2.28 7.83 -11.14
CA GLU A 80 2.06 9.28 -11.24
C GLU A 80 1.65 9.88 -9.88
N TYR A 81 0.77 9.22 -9.13
CA TYR A 81 0.38 9.69 -7.80
C TYR A 81 1.58 9.72 -6.85
N LEU A 82 2.37 8.64 -6.81
CA LEU A 82 3.57 8.53 -5.99
C LEU A 82 4.54 9.70 -6.25
N LEU A 83 4.76 10.04 -7.52
CA LEU A 83 5.65 11.12 -7.95
C LEU A 83 5.08 12.50 -7.65
N HIS A 84 3.84 12.78 -8.06
CA HIS A 84 3.21 14.09 -7.86
C HIS A 84 3.06 14.45 -6.38
N HIS A 85 2.77 13.45 -5.53
CA HIS A 85 2.58 13.65 -4.10
C HIS A 85 3.87 13.51 -3.27
N LYS A 86 5.03 13.29 -3.91
CA LYS A 86 6.34 13.20 -3.24
C LYS A 86 6.34 12.20 -2.08
N ILE A 87 5.73 11.04 -2.34
CA ILE A 87 5.58 9.99 -1.32
C ILE A 87 6.95 9.50 -0.87
N LEU A 88 7.89 9.33 -1.81
CA LEU A 88 9.25 8.90 -1.48
C LEU A 88 9.94 9.89 -0.54
N GLU A 89 9.86 11.19 -0.81
CA GLU A 89 10.46 12.21 0.06
C GLU A 89 9.83 12.21 1.46
N THR A 90 8.52 11.94 1.53
CA THR A 90 7.81 11.79 2.79
C THR A 90 8.28 10.55 3.54
N LEU A 91 8.38 9.39 2.87
CA LEU A 91 8.90 8.15 3.45
C LEU A 91 10.34 8.31 3.93
N TYR A 92 11.20 9.00 3.18
CA TYR A 92 12.55 9.34 3.63
C TYR A 92 12.53 10.13 4.94
N THR A 93 11.64 11.12 5.07
CA THR A 93 11.50 11.93 6.28
C THR A 93 11.06 11.06 7.47
N LEU A 94 10.08 10.18 7.27
CA LEU A 94 9.60 9.23 8.28
C LEU A 94 10.71 8.24 8.70
N GLY A 95 11.40 7.64 7.73
CA GLY A 95 12.50 6.71 8.00
C GLY A 95 13.72 7.39 8.66
N LYS A 96 13.95 8.67 8.39
CA LYS A 96 14.99 9.46 9.08
C LYS A 96 14.62 9.71 10.53
N ALA A 97 13.35 10.00 10.82
CA ALA A 97 12.85 10.17 12.18
C ALA A 97 12.91 8.85 12.97
N ASP A 98 12.69 7.70 12.29
CA ASP A 98 12.69 6.35 12.87
C ASP A 98 11.72 6.22 14.07
N CYS A 99 10.62 6.96 13.99
CA CYS A 99 9.48 6.85 14.89
C CYS A 99 8.30 6.42 14.01
N PRO A 100 7.60 5.32 14.30
CA PRO A 100 7.88 4.36 15.37
C PRO A 100 9.23 3.62 15.15
N PRO A 101 9.88 3.11 16.21
CA PRO A 101 11.14 2.40 16.12
C PRO A 101 11.15 1.31 15.05
N GLY A 102 12.13 1.35 14.16
CA GLY A 102 12.27 0.41 13.04
C GLY A 102 11.67 0.92 11.72
N MET A 103 11.02 2.09 11.71
CA MET A 103 10.50 2.71 10.49
C MET A 103 11.60 2.92 9.44
N LYS A 104 12.85 3.21 9.84
CA LYS A 104 13.98 3.29 8.92
C LYS A 104 14.17 2.01 8.10
N GLN A 105 14.07 0.85 8.75
CA GLN A 105 14.22 -0.45 8.09
C GLN A 105 13.08 -0.72 7.12
N GLN A 106 11.84 -0.34 7.50
CA GLN A 106 10.67 -0.48 6.62
C GLN A 106 10.81 0.38 5.37
N VAL A 107 11.23 1.64 5.53
CA VAL A 107 11.46 2.55 4.40
C VAL A 107 12.56 2.05 3.49
N LEU A 108 13.69 1.58 4.03
CA LEU A 108 14.76 0.99 3.21
C LEU A 108 14.29 -0.26 2.46
N SER A 109 13.48 -1.10 3.10
CA SER A 109 12.89 -2.28 2.46
C SER A 109 11.97 -1.89 1.31
N PHE A 110 11.20 -0.81 1.46
CA PHE A 110 10.34 -0.28 0.39
C PHE A 110 11.14 0.17 -0.84
N TYR A 111 12.32 0.77 -0.65
CA TYR A 111 13.16 1.23 -1.77
C TYR A 111 13.99 0.15 -2.47
N THR A 112 14.13 -1.03 -1.87
CA THR A 112 15.11 -2.05 -2.30
C THR A 112 14.50 -3.39 -2.66
N LYS A 113 13.18 -3.54 -2.51
CA LYS A 113 12.40 -4.61 -3.15
C LYS A 113 12.19 -4.28 -4.62
#